data_AF-A0A934B5S3-F1
#
_entry.id   AF-A0A934B5S3-F1
#
_cell.length_a   1.000
_cell.length_b   1.000
_cell.length_c   1.000
_cell.angle_alpha   90.00
_cell.angle_beta   90.00
_cell.angle_gamma   90.00
#
_symmetry.space_group_name_H-M   'P 1'
#
loop_
_entity.id
_entity.type
_entity.pdbx_description
1 polymer ?
#
loop_
_entity_poly.entity_id
_entity_poly.type
_entity_poly.pdbx_seq_one_letter_code
_entity_poly.pdbx_strand_id
1 'polypeptide(L)'
;MFHIVIVFLLSVFGCGVQSRESANEETKTDTGSVTLSWKAPVSDARGSNLHDLAGYKIYYGMSSMNYIRSIDVGHFTEAAISNLSSGTWCFSVTAYDASGNESKFSNEMCKTI
;
A
#
# COMPACT_ATOMS: atom_id res chain seq x y z
N MET A 1 -13.55 10.30 -16.33
CA MET A 1 -12.31 9.66 -15.83
C MET A 1 -11.77 10.51 -14.69
N PHE A 2 -12.11 10.15 -13.46
CA PHE A 2 -11.68 10.86 -12.26
C PHE A 2 -10.17 10.67 -12.08
N HIS A 3 -9.44 11.78 -11.91
CA HIS A 3 -8.05 11.72 -11.48
C HIS A 3 -8.01 12.20 -10.04
N ILE A 4 -7.61 11.30 -9.16
CA ILE A 4 -7.45 11.58 -7.75
C ILE A 4 -5.94 11.67 -7.51
N VAL A 5 -5.50 12.76 -6.87
CA VAL A 5 -4.09 12.96 -6.51
C VAL A 5 -3.92 12.55 -5.05
N ILE A 6 -3.37 11.36 -4.81
CA ILE A 6 -3.02 10.87 -3.48
C ILE A 6 -1.56 11.23 -3.21
N VAL A 7 -1.28 11.87 -2.07
CA VAL A 7 0.09 12.24 -1.64
C VAL A 7 0.52 11.32 -0.51
N PHE A 8 1.64 10.61 -0.67
CA PHE A 8 2.18 9.72 0.37
C PHE A 8 3.07 10.45 1.38
N LEU A 9 2.99 10.01 2.62
CA LEU A 9 4.03 10.24 3.64
C LEU A 9 4.33 8.86 4.25
N LEU A 10 5.45 8.27 3.87
CA LEU A 10 5.86 6.95 4.35
C LEU A 10 6.78 7.12 5.56
N SER A 11 6.38 6.58 6.71
CA SER A 11 7.27 6.33 7.85
C SER A 11 7.42 4.83 8.03
N VAL A 12 8.60 4.30 7.70
CA VAL A 12 8.92 2.87 7.85
C VAL A 12 9.82 2.71 9.06
N PHE A 13 9.33 2.05 10.10
CA PHE A 13 10.19 1.49 11.13
C PHE A 13 10.59 0.08 10.68
N GLY A 14 11.78 -0.03 10.09
CA GLY A 14 12.43 -1.33 9.95
C GLY A 14 12.91 -1.77 11.33
N CYS A 15 12.10 -2.54 12.06
CA CYS A 15 12.62 -3.21 13.25
C CYS A 15 13.30 -4.50 12.77
N GLY A 16 14.63 -4.46 12.71
CA GLY A 16 15.44 -5.63 12.43
C GLY A 16 15.35 -6.63 13.59
N VAL A 17 14.98 -7.86 13.24
CA VAL A 17 15.35 -9.16 13.84
C VAL A 17 15.39 -9.23 15.39
N GLN A 18 14.47 -10.00 15.98
CA GLN A 18 14.73 -10.66 17.27
C GLN A 18 15.11 -12.13 17.05
N SER A 19 16.24 -12.51 17.64
CA SER A 19 17.01 -13.72 17.42
C SER A 19 16.49 -14.98 18.14
N ARG A 20 16.65 -16.11 17.45
CA ARG A 20 17.04 -17.49 17.89
C ARG A 20 16.34 -18.12 19.11
N GLU A 21 15.73 -19.30 18.92
CA GLU A 21 16.13 -20.58 19.57
C GLU A 21 15.27 -21.80 19.11
N SER A 22 16.00 -22.86 18.69
CA SER A 22 15.73 -24.29 18.47
C SER A 22 14.36 -24.89 18.02
N ALA A 23 14.49 -25.63 16.90
CA ALA A 23 13.92 -26.95 16.59
C ALA A 23 12.41 -27.08 16.33
N ASN A 24 11.98 -26.72 15.12
CA ASN A 24 11.23 -27.62 14.22
C ASN A 24 11.33 -27.08 12.79
N GLU A 25 11.30 -27.97 11.80
CA GLU A 25 11.50 -27.69 10.38
C GLU A 25 10.31 -26.89 9.81
N GLU A 26 10.34 -25.57 9.94
CA GLU A 26 9.44 -24.66 9.23
C GLU A 26 10.28 -23.50 8.69
N THR A 27 10.23 -23.29 7.37
CA THR A 27 11.08 -22.36 6.63
C THR A 27 11.04 -20.96 7.24
N LYS A 28 12.11 -20.59 7.97
CA LYS A 28 12.33 -19.24 8.50
C LYS A 28 12.48 -18.28 7.32
N THR A 29 11.36 -17.76 6.88
CA THR A 29 11.29 -16.79 5.79
C THR A 29 11.63 -15.45 6.44
N ASP A 30 12.76 -14.86 6.07
CA ASP A 30 13.14 -13.52 6.54
C ASP A 30 12.11 -12.54 5.94
N THR A 31 11.06 -12.25 6.73
CA THR A 31 9.97 -11.40 6.29
C THR A 31 10.01 -10.07 7.02
N GLY A 32 9.92 -8.99 6.25
CA GLY A 32 9.79 -7.64 6.77
C GLY A 32 8.35 -7.16 6.80
N SER A 33 8.21 -5.90 7.22
CA SER A 33 6.93 -5.18 7.20
C SER A 33 7.12 -3.75 6.68
N VAL A 34 6.08 -3.21 6.05
CA VAL A 34 6.02 -1.86 5.51
C VAL A 34 4.72 -1.22 5.96
N THR A 35 4.80 -0.04 6.55
CA THR A 35 3.64 0.81 6.82
C THR A 35 3.52 1.86 5.73
N LEU A 36 2.37 1.89 5.07
CA LEU A 36 1.99 2.87 4.07
C LEU A 36 1.03 3.86 4.70
N SER A 37 1.32 5.15 4.59
CA SER A 37 0.39 6.21 4.97
C SER A 37 0.25 7.21 3.83
N TRP A 38 -0.98 7.62 3.55
CA TRP A 38 -1.30 8.54 2.45
C TRP A 38 -2.30 9.60 2.89
N LYS A 39 -2.34 10.71 2.17
CA LYS A 39 -3.29 11.78 2.42
C LYS A 39 -4.55 11.55 1.60
N ALA A 40 -5.70 11.58 2.28
CA ALA A 40 -6.99 11.57 1.62
C ALA A 40 -7.10 12.75 0.64
N PRO A 41 -7.54 12.51 -0.60
CA PRO A 41 -7.80 13.58 -1.54
C PRO A 41 -9.07 14.30 -1.13
N VAL A 42 -8.99 15.64 -1.05
CA VAL A 42 -10.15 16.48 -0.75
C VAL A 42 -10.89 16.92 -2.02
N SER A 43 -10.24 16.81 -3.17
CA SER A 43 -10.77 17.27 -4.46
C SER A 43 -10.48 16.30 -5.59
N ASP A 44 -11.37 16.28 -6.59
CA ASP A 44 -11.18 15.57 -7.85
C ASP A 44 -10.18 16.30 -8.78
N ALA A 45 -9.98 15.74 -9.98
CA ALA A 45 -9.11 16.29 -11.03
C ALA A 45 -9.46 17.72 -11.45
N ARG A 46 -10.70 18.15 -11.20
CA ARG A 46 -11.26 19.44 -11.58
C ARG A 46 -11.31 20.41 -10.39
N GLY A 47 -10.80 20.02 -9.23
CA GLY A 47 -10.86 20.82 -8.00
C GLY A 47 -12.22 20.82 -7.31
N SER A 48 -13.15 19.95 -7.72
CA SER A 48 -14.44 19.77 -7.05
C SER A 48 -14.28 18.89 -5.83
N ASN A 49 -15.02 19.17 -4.76
CA ASN A 49 -14.96 18.35 -3.53
C ASN A 49 -15.30 16.89 -3.82
N LEU A 50 -14.50 15.99 -3.23
CA LEU A 50 -14.67 14.55 -3.39
C LEU A 50 -15.81 14.06 -2.48
N HIS A 51 -17.04 14.04 -2.98
CA HIS A 51 -18.21 13.61 -2.21
C HIS A 51 -18.45 12.09 -2.26
N ASP A 52 -17.97 11.45 -3.31
CA ASP A 52 -18.30 10.04 -3.60
C ASP A 52 -17.20 9.06 -3.20
N LEU A 53 -16.16 9.51 -2.49
CA LEU A 53 -15.06 8.63 -2.05
C LEU A 53 -15.56 7.55 -1.09
N ALA A 54 -15.50 6.30 -1.53
CA ALA A 54 -15.91 5.14 -0.73
C ALA A 54 -14.73 4.42 -0.06
N GLY A 55 -13.51 4.59 -0.58
CA GLY A 55 -12.34 4.03 0.08
C GLY A 55 -11.08 4.00 -0.76
N TYR A 56 -10.11 3.23 -0.29
CA TYR A 56 -8.80 3.03 -0.89
C TYR A 56 -8.48 1.56 -1.02
N LYS A 57 -7.69 1.24 -2.05
CA LYS A 57 -7.14 -0.08 -2.27
C LYS A 57 -5.65 0.02 -2.54
N ILE A 58 -4.89 -0.76 -1.79
CA ILE A 58 -3.44 -0.86 -1.95
C ILE A 58 -3.16 -1.97 -2.94
N TYR A 59 -2.26 -1.73 -3.87
CA TYR A 59 -1.76 -2.66 -4.86
C TYR A 59 -0.26 -2.82 -4.65
N TYR A 60 0.22 -4.07 -4.60
CA TYR A 60 1.63 -4.33 -4.37
C TYR A 60 2.13 -5.61 -5.06
N GLY A 61 3.42 -5.62 -5.36
CA GLY A 61 4.08 -6.73 -6.05
C GLY A 61 5.60 -6.64 -5.98
N MET A 62 6.29 -7.68 -6.47
CA MET A 62 7.76 -7.73 -6.52
C MET A 62 8.34 -7.00 -7.75
N SER A 63 7.50 -6.35 -8.54
CA SER A 63 7.90 -5.70 -9.79
C SER A 63 7.16 -4.38 -9.98
N SER A 64 7.88 -3.38 -10.47
CA SER A 64 7.33 -2.06 -10.75
C SER A 64 6.19 -2.17 -11.76
N MET A 65 5.08 -1.50 -11.47
CA MET A 65 3.83 -1.49 -12.24
C MET A 65 3.23 -2.89 -12.46
N ASN A 66 3.70 -3.91 -11.74
CA ASN A 66 3.18 -5.27 -11.80
C ASN A 66 2.76 -5.70 -10.38
N TYR A 67 1.55 -5.29 -10.03
CA TYR A 67 0.95 -5.60 -8.74
C TYR A 67 0.21 -6.92 -8.83
N ILE A 68 0.71 -7.93 -8.11
CA ILE A 68 0.11 -9.28 -8.05
C ILE A 68 -0.87 -9.43 -6.88
N ARG A 69 -0.88 -8.47 -5.96
CA ARG A 69 -1.73 -8.47 -4.77
C ARG A 69 -2.38 -7.12 -4.58
N SER A 70 -3.58 -7.14 -4.01
CA SER A 70 -4.27 -5.95 -3.56
C SER A 70 -4.96 -6.17 -2.23
N ILE A 71 -5.09 -5.10 -1.45
CA ILE A 71 -5.77 -5.07 -0.16
C ILE A 71 -6.72 -3.88 -0.18
N ASP A 72 -8.00 -4.15 0.06
CA ASP A 72 -8.97 -3.09 0.34
C ASP A 72 -8.82 -2.63 1.77
N VAL A 73 -8.60 -1.33 1.95
CA VAL A 73 -8.40 -0.71 3.26
C VAL A 73 -9.53 0.26 3.58
N GLY A 74 -10.62 0.27 2.81
CA GLY A 74 -11.76 1.14 3.02
C GLY A 74 -11.34 2.61 3.20
N HIS A 75 -11.86 3.27 4.23
CA HIS A 75 -11.55 4.68 4.52
C HIS A 75 -10.25 4.90 5.32
N PHE A 76 -9.47 3.85 5.61
CA PHE A 76 -8.19 4.03 6.29
C PHE A 76 -7.20 4.71 5.36
N THR A 77 -6.42 5.63 5.91
CA THR A 77 -5.32 6.33 5.22
C THR A 77 -3.95 5.81 5.62
N GLU A 78 -3.93 4.70 6.36
CA GLU A 78 -2.74 4.02 6.82
C GLU A 78 -2.98 2.51 6.81
N ALA A 79 -1.98 1.75 6.39
CA ALA A 79 -2.00 0.29 6.44
C ALA A 79 -0.60 -0.29 6.65
N ALA A 80 -0.52 -1.32 7.47
CA ALA A 80 0.68 -2.11 7.66
C ALA A 80 0.60 -3.42 6.87
N ILE A 81 1.59 -3.65 6.01
CA ILE A 81 1.75 -4.88 5.24
C ILE A 81 2.93 -5.64 5.83
N SER A 82 2.65 -6.80 6.41
CA SER A 82 3.64 -7.72 7.00
C SER A 82 3.82 -8.97 6.15
N ASN A 83 4.70 -9.87 6.57
CA ASN A 83 4.99 -11.13 5.88
C ASN A 83 5.51 -10.93 4.43
N LEU A 84 6.24 -9.85 4.21
CA LEU A 84 6.88 -9.56 2.93
C LEU A 84 8.24 -10.28 2.89
N SER A 85 8.42 -11.24 2.00
CA SER A 85 9.72 -11.91 1.82
C SER A 85 10.81 -10.91 1.42
N SER A 86 12.07 -11.22 1.70
CA SER A 86 13.21 -10.43 1.23
C SER A 86 13.14 -10.16 -0.27
N GLY A 87 13.46 -8.92 -0.66
CA GLY A 87 13.35 -8.47 -2.05
C GLY A 87 12.69 -7.10 -2.19
N THR A 88 12.60 -6.62 -3.43
CA THR A 88 12.03 -5.29 -3.72
C THR A 88 10.53 -5.39 -3.94
N TRP A 89 9.77 -4.79 -3.04
CA TRP A 89 8.32 -4.66 -3.11
C TRP A 89 7.92 -3.28 -3.56
N CYS A 90 7.12 -3.18 -4.61
CA CYS A 90 6.54 -1.94 -5.08
C CYS A 90 5.07 -1.85 -4.67
N PHE A 91 4.65 -0.67 -4.22
CA PHE A 91 3.34 -0.37 -3.67
C PHE A 91 2.74 0.85 -4.38
N SER A 92 1.44 0.79 -4.64
CA SER A 92 0.64 1.90 -5.14
C SER A 92 -0.75 1.83 -4.53
N VAL A 93 -1.47 2.95 -4.51
CA VAL A 93 -2.80 3.06 -3.92
C VAL A 93 -3.74 3.66 -4.94
N THR A 94 -4.95 3.12 -5.04
CA THR A 94 -6.06 3.74 -5.76
C THR A 94 -7.12 4.15 -4.76
N ALA A 95 -7.87 5.19 -5.10
CA ALA A 95 -9.13 5.51 -4.44
C ALA A 95 -10.28 4.97 -5.29
N TYR A 96 -11.37 4.54 -4.67
CA TYR A 96 -12.59 4.16 -5.36
C TYR A 96 -13.80 4.93 -4.85
N ASP A 97 -14.74 5.18 -5.75
CA ASP A 97 -16.01 5.83 -5.42
C ASP A 97 -17.09 4.83 -4.97
N ALA A 98 -18.24 5.33 -4.51
CA ALA A 98 -19.39 4.50 -4.10
C ALA A 98 -19.96 3.62 -5.22
N SER A 99 -19.64 3.93 -6.48
CA SER A 99 -20.00 3.12 -7.66
C SER A 99 -18.93 2.09 -8.01
N GLY A 100 -17.82 2.04 -7.26
CA GLY A 100 -16.68 1.15 -7.51
C GLY A 100 -15.72 1.62 -8.60
N ASN A 101 -15.83 2.86 -9.08
CA ASN A 101 -14.88 3.39 -10.06
C ASN A 101 -13.56 3.72 -9.37
N GLU A 102 -12.47 3.11 -9.84
CA GLU A 102 -11.13 3.34 -9.32
C GLU A 102 -10.43 4.52 -10.01
N SER A 103 -9.65 5.26 -9.23
CA SER A 103 -8.73 6.27 -9.74
C SER A 103 -7.54 5.63 -10.46
N LYS A 104 -6.75 6.47 -11.14
CA LYS A 104 -5.39 6.08 -11.51
C LYS A 104 -4.58 5.69 -10.28
N PHE A 105 -3.62 4.79 -10.49
CA PHE A 105 -2.57 4.49 -9.53
C PHE A 105 -1.89 5.77 -9.07
N SER A 106 -1.66 5.86 -7.77
CA SER A 106 -0.79 6.86 -7.19
C SER A 106 0.66 6.66 -7.67
N ASN A 107 1.57 7.57 -7.28
CA ASN A 107 3.00 7.30 -7.45
C ASN A 107 3.35 5.95 -6.80
N GLU A 108 4.13 5.16 -7.52
CA GLU A 108 4.63 3.90 -7.01
C GLU A 108 5.77 4.17 -6.03
N MET A 109 5.83 3.37 -4.96
CA MET A 109 6.93 3.36 -4.02
C MET A 109 7.49 1.95 -3.93
N CYS A 110 8.79 1.79 -4.21
CA CYS A 110 9.47 0.51 -4.08
C CYS A 110 10.35 0.48 -2.83
N LYS A 111 10.31 -0.63 -2.11
CA LYS A 111 11.04 -0.86 -0.87
C LYS A 111 11.65 -2.26 -0.88
N THR A 112 12.95 -2.32 -0.65
CA THR A 112 13.65 -3.59 -0.40
C THR A 112 13.49 -3.98 1.07
N ILE A 113 13.04 -5.21 1.28
CA ILE A 113 12.95 -5.90 2.57
C ILE A 113 14.22 -6.69 2.80
#